data_AF-A0A952EHJ0-F1
#
_entry.id   AF-A0A952EHJ0-F1
#
_cell.length_a   1.000
_cell.length_b   1.000
_cell.length_c   1.000
_cell.angle_alpha   90.00
_cell.angle_beta   90.00
_cell.angle_gamma   90.00
#
_symmetry.space_group_name_H-M   'P 1'
#
loop_
_entity.id
_entity.type
_entity.pdbx_description
1 polymer ?
#
loop_
_entity_poly.entity_id
_entity_poly.type
_entity_poly.pdbx_seq_one_letter_code
_entity_poly.pdbx_strand_id
1 'polypeptide(L)'
;MRVHGFLALRIIRQLSLAYEIGDSDVHVSVSVGIAIAPEQGVELECLLACADAALYRAKASGKARAIFCTPDEAALVNIAA
;
A
#
# COMPACT_ATOMS: atom_id res chain seq x y z
N MET A 1 2.03 15.27 -9.31
CA MET A 1 2.28 13.87 -8.90
C MET A 1 2.62 13.87 -7.42
N ARG A 2 1.88 13.15 -6.56
CA ARG A 2 2.08 13.17 -5.09
C ARG A 2 3.42 12.50 -4.73
N VAL A 3 4.24 13.16 -3.91
CA VAL A 3 5.62 12.73 -3.57
C VAL A 3 5.67 11.30 -3.00
N HIS A 4 4.63 10.92 -2.25
CA HIS A 4 4.46 9.61 -1.63
C HIS A 4 4.48 8.44 -2.63
N GLY A 5 3.99 8.66 -3.85
CA GLY A 5 3.99 7.61 -4.89
C GLY A 5 5.40 7.22 -5.33
N PHE A 6 6.34 8.15 -5.31
CA PHE A 6 7.73 7.88 -5.68
C PHE A 6 8.43 6.98 -4.65
N LEU A 7 8.18 7.21 -3.36
CA LEU A 7 8.71 6.34 -2.29
C LEU A 7 8.13 4.93 -2.40
N ALA A 8 6.82 4.79 -2.60
CA ALA A 8 6.20 3.48 -2.74
C ALA A 8 6.75 2.69 -3.94
N LEU A 9 6.95 3.36 -5.09
CA LEU A 9 7.58 2.73 -6.26
C LEU A 9 9.03 2.31 -6.01
N ARG A 10 9.81 3.12 -5.26
CA ARG A 10 11.17 2.75 -4.86
C ARG A 10 11.17 1.50 -3.97
N ILE A 11 10.27 1.42 -3.00
CA ILE A 11 10.12 0.25 -2.12
C ILE A 11 9.80 -1.00 -2.95
N ILE A 12 8.79 -0.91 -3.83
CA ILE A 12 8.39 -2.03 -4.70
C ILE A 12 9.58 -2.50 -5.54
N ARG A 13 10.31 -1.58 -6.19
CA ARG A 13 11.47 -1.94 -7.02
C ARG A 13 12.57 -2.62 -6.22
N GLN A 14 12.90 -2.10 -5.04
CA GLN A 14 13.95 -2.68 -4.20
C GLN A 14 13.59 -4.06 -3.69
N LEU A 15 12.34 -4.26 -3.26
CA LEU A 15 11.86 -5.55 -2.76
C LEU A 15 11.58 -6.58 -3.87
N SER A 16 11.53 -6.15 -5.13
CA SER A 16 11.36 -7.05 -6.27
C SER A 16 12.67 -7.47 -6.95
N LEU A 17 13.81 -7.07 -6.38
CA LEU A 17 15.11 -7.64 -6.78
C LEU A 17 15.15 -9.13 -6.45
N ALA A 18 16.00 -9.87 -7.17
CA ALA A 18 16.25 -11.28 -6.89
C ALA A 18 16.90 -11.44 -5.51
N TYR A 19 16.43 -12.44 -4.77
CA TYR A 19 17.04 -12.90 -3.53
C TYR A 19 17.74 -14.22 -3.83
N GLU A 20 19.06 -14.26 -3.67
CA GLU A 20 19.84 -15.49 -3.77
C GLU A 20 19.60 -16.34 -2.52
N ILE A 21 19.00 -17.52 -2.72
CA ILE A 21 18.74 -18.50 -1.66
C ILE A 21 19.31 -19.85 -2.11
N GLY A 22 20.52 -20.16 -1.63
CA GLY A 22 21.28 -21.31 -2.15
C GLY A 22 21.69 -21.06 -3.59
N ASP A 23 21.37 -22.01 -4.47
CA ASP A 23 21.65 -21.93 -5.92
C ASP A 23 20.44 -21.41 -6.72
N SER A 24 19.50 -20.71 -6.09
CA SER A 24 18.25 -20.26 -6.72
C SER A 24 18.00 -18.77 -6.51
N ASP A 25 17.52 -18.12 -7.57
CA ASP A 25 17.04 -16.74 -7.55
C ASP A 25 15.53 -16.70 -7.28
N VAL A 26 15.16 -16.20 -6.10
CA VAL A 26 13.77 -16.03 -5.70
C VAL A 26 13.33 -14.59 -5.92
N HIS A 27 12.20 -14.41 -6.60
CA HIS A 27 11.60 -13.10 -6.81
C HIS A 27 10.31 -12.99 -6.00
N VAL A 28 10.15 -11.86 -5.29
CA VAL A 28 8.91 -11.53 -4.60
C VAL A 28 8.30 -10.26 -5.21
N SER A 29 6.98 -10.16 -5.10
CA SER A 29 6.26 -8.93 -5.45
C SER A 29 5.62 -8.35 -4.20
N VAL A 30 5.63 -7.03 -4.10
CA VAL A 30 5.02 -6.30 -2.99
C VAL A 30 3.93 -5.38 -3.51
N SER A 31 2.80 -5.38 -2.81
CA SER A 31 1.73 -4.39 -3.02
C SER A 31 1.77 -3.41 -1.86
N VAL A 32 1.44 -2.15 -2.11
CA VAL A 32 1.50 -1.08 -1.10
C VAL A 32 0.16 -0.35 -1.08
N GLY A 33 -0.44 -0.22 0.10
CA GLY A 33 -1.57 0.67 0.35
C GLY A 33 -1.08 1.96 1.01
N ILE A 34 -1.63 3.11 0.62
CA ILE A 34 -1.19 4.42 1.11
C ILE A 34 -2.39 5.22 1.62
N ALA A 35 -2.38 5.60 2.90
CA ALA A 35 -3.27 6.61 3.47
C ALA A 35 -2.46 7.85 3.85
N ILE A 36 -3.09 9.03 3.80
CA ILE A 36 -2.46 10.34 4.05
C ILE A 36 -3.33 11.12 5.04
N ALA A 37 -2.74 11.49 6.17
CA ALA A 37 -3.35 12.49 7.04
C ALA A 37 -3.16 13.90 6.45
N PRO A 38 -4.15 14.80 6.57
CA PRO A 38 -5.44 14.62 7.25
C PRO A 38 -6.56 14.11 6.33
N GLU A 39 -6.26 13.81 5.06
CA GLU A 39 -7.25 13.53 4.02
C GLU A 39 -8.07 12.26 4.28
N GLN A 40 -7.45 11.24 4.89
CA GLN A 40 -8.10 10.00 5.30
C GLN A 40 -8.22 9.85 6.83
N GLY A 41 -8.29 10.98 7.55
CA GLY A 41 -8.35 11.00 9.01
C GLY A 41 -7.01 11.36 9.66
N VAL A 42 -7.04 11.52 10.98
CA VAL A 42 -5.87 11.87 11.80
C VAL A 42 -5.59 10.83 12.90
N GLU A 43 -6.58 9.99 13.17
CA GLU A 43 -6.54 8.86 14.08
C GLU A 43 -5.73 7.71 13.46
N LEU A 44 -4.86 7.10 14.25
CA LEU A 44 -3.96 6.04 13.80
C LEU A 44 -4.74 4.84 13.25
N GLU A 45 -5.76 4.41 13.98
CA GLU A 45 -6.62 3.29 13.63
C GLU A 45 -7.32 3.54 12.29
N CYS A 46 -7.75 4.77 12.04
CA CYS A 46 -8.40 5.15 10.79
C CYS A 46 -7.42 5.06 9.61
N LEU A 47 -6.24 5.66 9.75
CA LEU A 47 -5.21 5.64 8.71
C LEU A 47 -4.73 4.22 8.39
N LEU A 48 -4.55 3.36 9.41
CA LEU A 48 -4.14 1.97 9.23
C LEU A 48 -5.21 1.17 8.47
N ALA A 49 -6.47 1.26 8.89
CA ALA A 49 -7.56 0.56 8.22
C ALA A 49 -7.74 1.02 6.76
N CYS A 50 -7.60 2.32 6.51
CA CYS A 50 -7.65 2.88 5.16
C CYS A 50 -6.48 2.38 4.28
N ALA A 51 -5.25 2.37 4.82
CA ALA A 51 -4.08 1.85 4.12
C ALA A 51 -4.22 0.34 3.81
N ASP A 52 -4.78 -0.44 4.74
CA ASP A 52 -5.02 -1.87 4.55
C ASP A 52 -6.09 -2.15 3.47
N ALA A 53 -7.17 -1.37 3.44
CA ALA A 53 -8.17 -1.47 2.37
C ALA A 53 -7.53 -1.19 1.00
N ALA A 54 -6.73 -0.13 0.89
CA ALA A 54 -5.99 0.21 -0.32
C ALA A 54 -4.99 -0.88 -0.72
N LEU A 55 -4.30 -1.49 0.26
CA LEU A 55 -3.38 -2.61 0.06
C LEU A 55 -4.11 -3.84 -0.50
N TYR A 56 -5.29 -4.15 0.04
CA TYR A 56 -6.07 -5.29 -0.44
C TYR A 56 -6.49 -5.12 -1.90
N ARG A 57 -6.92 -3.91 -2.28
CA ARG A 57 -7.19 -3.57 -3.69
C ARG A 57 -5.95 -3.64 -4.57
N ALA A 58 -4.79 -3.23 -4.06
CA ALA A 58 -3.53 -3.35 -4.79
C ALA A 58 -3.20 -4.83 -5.08
N LYS A 59 -3.44 -5.72 -4.11
CA LYS A 59 -3.31 -7.18 -4.29
C LYS A 59 -4.32 -7.71 -5.31
N ALA A 60 -5.58 -7.32 -5.21
CA ALA A 60 -6.67 -7.81 -6.07
C ALA A 60 -6.54 -7.37 -7.54
N SER A 61 -5.99 -6.18 -7.80
CA SER A 61 -5.92 -5.61 -9.16
C SER A 61 -4.70 -6.04 -9.98
N GLY A 62 -3.82 -6.91 -9.44
CA GLY A 62 -2.70 -7.51 -10.18
C GLY A 62 -1.32 -7.33 -9.56
N LYS A 63 -1.23 -7.15 -8.23
CA LYS A 63 0.00 -7.10 -7.41
C LYS A 63 1.03 -6.05 -7.90
N ALA A 64 2.20 -6.02 -7.26
CA ALA A 64 3.37 -5.21 -7.64
C ALA A 64 3.10 -3.70 -7.86
N ARG A 65 2.18 -3.11 -7.07
CA ARG A 65 1.71 -1.73 -7.27
C ARG A 65 1.41 -1.03 -5.96
N ALA A 66 1.33 0.29 -6.04
CA ALA A 66 0.88 1.15 -4.96
C ALA A 66 -0.50 1.72 -5.29
N ILE A 67 -1.43 1.70 -4.33
CA ILE A 67 -2.75 2.32 -4.44
C ILE A 67 -2.98 3.24 -3.23
N PHE A 68 -3.50 4.43 -3.49
CA PHE A 68 -3.93 5.34 -2.44
C PHE A 68 -5.33 4.97 -1.97
N CYS A 69 -5.58 5.11 -0.66
CA CYS A 69 -6.90 4.97 -0.08
C CYS A 69 -7.84 6.00 -0.72
N THR A 70 -9.02 5.54 -1.10
CA THR A 70 -10.09 6.36 -1.66
C THR A 70 -10.97 6.95 -0.56
N PRO A 71 -11.67 8.07 -0.81
CA PRO A 71 -12.57 8.68 0.16
C PRO A 71 -13.66 7.72 0.67
N ASP A 72 -14.19 6.83 -0.17
CA ASP A 72 -15.22 5.85 0.23
C ASP A 72 -14.70 4.87 1.29
N GLU A 73 -13.44 4.46 1.19
CA GLU A 73 -12.79 3.58 2.18
C GLU A 73 -12.55 4.32 3.49
N ALA A 74 -12.14 5.59 3.43
CA ALA A 74 -11.99 6.42 4.62
C ALA A 74 -13.34 6.63 5.32
N ALA A 75 -14.42 6.81 4.55
CA ALA A 75 -15.77 6.97 5.09
C ALA A 75 -16.28 5.70 5.77
N LEU A 76 -16.02 4.52 5.20
CA LEU A 76 -16.40 3.23 5.81
C LEU A 76 -15.71 2.99 7.15
N VAL A 77 -14.45 3.41 7.27
CA VAL A 77 -13.68 3.28 8.52
C VAL A 77 -14.22 4.23 9.61
N ASN A 78 -14.62 5.45 9.24
CA ASN A 78 -15.17 6.42 10.19
C ASN A 78 -16.57 6.10 10.72
N ILE A 79 -17.33 5.20 10.06
CA ILE A 79 -18.63 4.74 10.56
C ILE A 79 -18.47 3.56 11.53
N ALA A 80 -17.36 2.82 11.40
CA ALA A 80 -17.08 1.63 12.18
C ALA A 80 -16.24 1.88 13.45
N ALA A 81 -15.75 3.11 13.65
CA ALA A 81 -14.99 3.58 14.81
C ALA A 81 -15.85 4.47 15.72
#